data_AF-A0A2E4KT38-F1
#
_entry.id   AF-A0A2E4KT38-F1
#
_cell.length_a   1.000
_cell.length_b   1.000
_cell.length_c   1.000
_cell.angle_alpha   90.00
_cell.angle_beta   90.00
_cell.angle_gamma   90.00
#
_symmetry.space_group_name_H-M   'P 1'
#
loop_
_entity.id
_entity.type
_entity.pdbx_description
1 polymer ?
#
loop_
_entity_poly.entity_id
_entity_poly.type
_entity_poly.pdbx_seq_one_letter_code
_entity_poly.pdbx_strand_id
1 'polypeptide(L)'
;MVSMRRRATVPARVNIIGEHTDYSGGFALPFAIQERLVLEVDFTATEYMGHPTVVELWAAAGGPPAELSIDSNIPIGKGMSSSAALCVAIALCVSGESGTMETCHLAQRIEHQVLGTKCGLLDQMAMIFGKKDHATLIDFSTHSIEWIELPLSWQFKLYDSQIHRTLSSTEYGIESTYQMKHVAEENQRVIQSLKANSKELGDLINQSHKSLQQLGVSLPAIDEKVREIQRIDGVLGARMMGGGFGGMILVLVEDQHVLPEAIPVISSGPAIIEEFL
;
A
#
# COMPACT_ATOMS: atom_id res chain seq x y z
N MET A 1 -25.80 -27.60 12.90
CA MET A 1 -24.38 -27.70 12.52
C MET A 1 -23.81 -26.34 12.77
N VAL A 2 -22.71 -26.24 13.52
CA VAL A 2 -22.03 -24.96 13.70
C VAL A 2 -21.27 -24.71 12.39
N SER A 3 -21.58 -23.61 11.70
CA SER A 3 -20.94 -23.27 10.43
C SER A 3 -19.63 -22.57 10.75
N MET A 4 -18.53 -23.18 10.32
CA MET A 4 -17.21 -22.58 10.41
C MET A 4 -17.23 -21.17 9.80
N ARG A 5 -16.67 -20.21 10.52
CA ARG A 5 -16.52 -18.83 10.05
C ARG A 5 -15.06 -18.41 10.16
N ARG A 6 -14.58 -17.64 9.18
CA ARG A 6 -13.28 -16.96 9.25
C ARG A 6 -13.47 -15.46 9.14
N ARG A 7 -12.60 -14.72 9.83
CA ARG A 7 -12.48 -13.27 9.68
C ARG A 7 -11.04 -12.91 9.41
N ALA A 8 -10.77 -12.20 8.32
CA ALA A 8 -9.49 -11.53 8.09
C ALA A 8 -9.66 -10.03 8.32
N THR A 9 -8.76 -9.44 9.11
CA THR A 9 -8.64 -7.99 9.26
C THR A 9 -7.30 -7.55 8.69
N VAL A 10 -7.33 -6.78 7.62
CA VAL A 10 -6.14 -6.40 6.85
C VAL A 10 -5.96 -4.88 6.91
N PRO A 11 -4.83 -4.36 7.40
CA PRO A 11 -4.57 -2.93 7.43
C PRO A 11 -4.33 -2.39 6.01
N ALA A 12 -4.54 -1.10 5.83
CA ALA A 12 -3.96 -0.34 4.73
C ALA A 12 -2.45 -0.17 4.96
N ARG A 13 -1.78 0.44 4.00
CA ARG A 13 -0.36 0.77 4.09
C ARG A 13 -0.06 2.13 3.48
N VAL A 14 0.98 2.77 3.99
CA VAL A 14 1.67 3.87 3.29
C VAL A 14 3.09 3.44 2.94
N ASN A 15 3.63 4.01 1.87
CA ASN A 15 5.02 3.80 1.49
C ASN A 15 5.83 5.07 1.77
N ILE A 16 6.82 5.04 2.67
CA ILE A 16 7.62 6.23 3.03
C ILE A 16 8.50 6.65 1.86
N ILE A 17 9.13 5.68 1.19
CA ILE A 17 10.03 5.87 0.05
C ILE A 17 10.31 4.51 -0.63
N GLY A 18 10.72 4.51 -1.90
CA GLY A 18 10.83 3.28 -2.68
C GLY A 18 9.59 3.03 -3.53
N GLU A 19 9.10 4.03 -4.24
CA GLU A 19 8.02 3.83 -5.20
C GLU A 19 8.56 3.23 -6.49
N HIS A 20 7.77 2.42 -7.19
CA HIS A 20 8.11 1.89 -8.51
C HIS A 20 9.43 1.07 -8.57
N THR A 21 9.87 0.53 -7.43
CA THR A 21 11.04 -0.35 -7.30
C THR A 21 10.69 -1.84 -7.17
N ASP A 22 9.46 -2.15 -6.78
CA ASP A 22 9.01 -3.48 -6.38
C ASP A 22 9.00 -4.48 -7.54
N TYR A 23 8.48 -4.09 -8.69
CA TYR A 23 8.53 -4.90 -9.92
C TYR A 23 9.92 -4.93 -10.59
N SER A 24 10.94 -4.30 -9.99
CA SER A 24 12.33 -4.28 -10.48
C SER A 24 13.33 -4.84 -9.47
N GLY A 25 12.86 -5.49 -8.40
CA GLY A 25 13.74 -6.09 -7.38
C GLY A 25 14.50 -5.07 -6.53
N GLY A 26 14.01 -3.83 -6.42
CA GLY A 26 14.63 -2.79 -5.62
C GLY A 26 14.24 -2.85 -4.13
N PHE A 27 14.32 -1.71 -3.46
CA PHE A 27 13.94 -1.56 -2.05
C PHE A 27 12.72 -0.66 -1.87
N ALA A 28 11.96 -0.90 -0.81
CA ALA A 28 10.95 0.03 -0.30
C ALA A 28 10.91 0.05 1.23
N LEU A 29 10.34 1.13 1.78
CA LEU A 29 10.17 1.31 3.22
C LEU A 29 8.71 1.66 3.58
N PRO A 30 7.75 0.74 3.38
CA PRO A 30 6.37 0.94 3.80
C PRO A 30 6.12 0.63 5.27
N PHE A 31 4.95 1.02 5.77
CA PHE A 31 4.40 0.53 7.02
C PHE A 31 2.87 0.41 6.97
N ALA A 32 2.33 -0.52 7.76
CA ALA A 32 0.90 -0.73 7.92
C ALA A 32 0.27 0.35 8.80
N ILE A 33 -0.97 0.73 8.49
CA ILE A 33 -1.70 1.81 9.17
C ILE A 33 -3.07 1.36 9.68
N GLN A 34 -3.67 2.16 10.56
CA GLN A 34 -4.90 1.80 11.29
C GLN A 34 -6.16 1.57 10.43
N GLU A 35 -6.26 2.22 9.27
CA GLU A 35 -7.33 1.98 8.30
C GLU A 35 -7.27 0.52 7.87
N ARG A 36 -8.41 -0.16 7.75
CA ARG A 36 -8.47 -1.60 7.58
C ARG A 36 -9.70 -2.02 6.79
N LEU A 37 -9.54 -3.16 6.14
CA LEU A 37 -10.61 -3.95 5.53
C LEU A 37 -10.82 -5.20 6.38
N VAL A 38 -12.08 -5.53 6.62
CA VAL A 38 -12.52 -6.76 7.28
C VAL A 38 -13.29 -7.59 6.27
N LEU A 39 -12.86 -8.83 6.07
CA LEU A 39 -13.58 -9.85 5.31
C LEU A 39 -14.12 -10.87 6.32
N GLU A 40 -15.43 -11.07 6.33
CA GLU A 40 -16.06 -12.22 7.00
C GLU A 40 -16.45 -13.27 5.97
N VAL A 41 -16.15 -14.53 6.29
CA VAL A 41 -16.41 -15.69 5.46
C VAL A 41 -17.21 -16.69 6.28
N ASP A 42 -18.46 -16.94 5.88
CA ASP A 42 -19.31 -18.00 6.41
C ASP A 42 -19.34 -19.16 5.43
N PHE A 43 -18.72 -20.29 5.78
CA PHE A 43 -18.65 -21.42 4.86
C PHE A 43 -20.03 -22.06 4.67
N THR A 44 -20.39 -22.31 3.42
CA THR A 44 -21.65 -22.97 3.04
C THR A 44 -21.38 -24.33 2.40
N ALA A 45 -22.43 -25.14 2.23
CA ALA A 45 -22.27 -26.44 1.60
C ALA A 45 -22.08 -26.36 0.08
N THR A 46 -22.74 -25.42 -0.60
CA THR A 46 -22.86 -25.43 -2.07
C THR A 46 -22.92 -24.07 -2.76
N GLU A 47 -23.17 -22.97 -2.03
CA GLU A 47 -23.47 -21.68 -2.64
C GLU A 47 -22.40 -20.63 -2.36
N TYR A 48 -22.09 -19.83 -3.38
CA TYR A 48 -21.29 -18.62 -3.23
C TYR A 48 -22.25 -17.42 -3.13
N MET A 49 -22.13 -16.64 -2.06
CA MET A 49 -22.94 -15.46 -1.81
C MET A 49 -22.05 -14.27 -1.47
N GLY A 50 -22.41 -13.08 -1.93
CA GLY A 50 -21.63 -11.86 -1.70
C GLY A 50 -21.55 -10.98 -2.95
N HIS A 51 -20.75 -9.91 -2.85
CA HIS A 51 -20.55 -9.01 -3.99
C HIS A 51 -19.85 -9.75 -5.16
N PRO A 52 -20.29 -9.59 -6.42
CA PRO A 52 -19.80 -10.40 -7.55
C PRO A 52 -18.28 -10.45 -7.71
N THR A 53 -17.60 -9.30 -7.64
CA THR A 53 -16.13 -9.23 -7.73
C THR A 53 -15.42 -9.97 -6.59
N VAL A 54 -16.03 -10.00 -5.40
CA VAL A 54 -15.45 -10.65 -4.21
C VAL A 54 -15.58 -12.16 -4.36
N VAL A 55 -16.73 -12.62 -4.84
CA VAL A 55 -16.96 -14.04 -5.18
C VAL A 55 -16.00 -14.50 -6.28
N GLU A 56 -15.75 -13.67 -7.30
CA GLU A 56 -14.80 -13.98 -8.36
C GLU A 56 -13.36 -14.10 -7.84
N LEU A 57 -12.91 -13.14 -7.02
CA LEU A 57 -11.59 -13.20 -6.37
C LEU A 57 -11.46 -14.43 -5.46
N TRP A 58 -12.50 -14.73 -4.68
CA TRP A 58 -12.56 -15.89 -3.79
C TRP A 58 -12.46 -17.21 -4.55
N ALA A 59 -13.22 -17.35 -5.64
CA ALA A 59 -13.15 -18.51 -6.52
C ALA A 59 -11.77 -18.64 -7.19
N ALA A 60 -11.19 -17.53 -7.66
CA ALA A 60 -9.84 -17.51 -8.24
C ALA A 60 -8.74 -17.88 -7.23
N ALA A 61 -8.97 -17.60 -5.95
CA ALA A 61 -8.09 -18.03 -4.87
C ALA A 61 -8.23 -19.53 -4.54
N GLY A 62 -9.27 -20.21 -5.04
CA GLY A 62 -9.58 -21.61 -4.73
C GLY A 62 -10.45 -21.78 -3.49
N GLY A 63 -11.18 -20.73 -3.08
CA GLY A 63 -12.06 -20.78 -1.92
C GLY A 63 -13.29 -21.69 -2.12
N PRO A 64 -13.69 -22.49 -1.11
CA PRO A 64 -14.91 -23.30 -1.16
C PRO A 64 -16.17 -22.42 -1.09
N PRO A 65 -17.38 -22.96 -1.33
CA PRO A 65 -18.62 -22.19 -1.22
C PRO A 65 -18.74 -21.47 0.13
N ALA A 66 -19.04 -20.18 0.08
CA ALA A 66 -19.11 -19.31 1.24
C ALA A 66 -19.99 -18.09 0.98
N GLU A 67 -20.56 -17.53 2.05
CA GLU A 67 -21.09 -16.18 2.09
C GLU A 67 -19.96 -15.23 2.50
N LEU A 68 -19.76 -14.19 1.70
CA LEU A 68 -18.64 -13.25 1.79
C LEU A 68 -19.17 -11.85 2.05
N SER A 69 -18.80 -11.26 3.18
CA SER A 69 -19.14 -9.88 3.52
C SER A 69 -17.89 -9.05 3.81
N ILE A 70 -17.93 -7.79 3.39
CA ILE A 70 -16.80 -6.86 3.53
C ILE A 70 -17.28 -5.61 4.25
N ASP A 71 -16.49 -5.19 5.23
CA ASP A 71 -16.54 -3.86 5.82
C ASP A 71 -15.16 -3.21 5.67
N SER A 72 -15.10 -1.93 5.32
CA SER A 72 -13.81 -1.25 5.10
C SER A 72 -13.92 0.24 5.36
N ASN A 73 -12.94 0.77 6.09
CA ASN A 73 -12.73 2.22 6.21
C ASN A 73 -11.53 2.70 5.36
N ILE A 74 -10.93 1.84 4.53
CA ILE A 74 -9.86 2.22 3.60
C ILE A 74 -10.48 2.99 2.42
N PRO A 75 -10.06 4.24 2.16
CA PRO A 75 -10.54 5.00 1.01
C PRO A 75 -10.29 4.29 -0.33
N ILE A 76 -11.36 3.99 -1.05
CA ILE A 76 -11.31 3.30 -2.34
C ILE A 76 -10.69 4.21 -3.41
N GLY A 77 -9.74 3.66 -4.19
CA GLY A 77 -9.20 4.34 -5.37
C GLY A 77 -8.32 5.56 -5.08
N LYS A 78 -7.80 5.69 -3.84
CA LYS A 78 -6.96 6.83 -3.44
C LYS A 78 -5.47 6.49 -3.23
N GLY A 79 -5.02 5.33 -3.71
CA GLY A 79 -3.62 4.89 -3.55
C GLY A 79 -3.30 4.24 -2.19
N MET A 80 -4.32 3.95 -1.38
CA MET A 80 -4.20 3.28 -0.06
C MET A 80 -4.39 1.75 -0.11
N SER A 81 -4.23 1.14 -1.30
CA SER A 81 -4.19 -0.32 -1.47
C SER A 81 -5.45 -1.07 -1.03
N SER A 82 -6.64 -0.50 -1.21
CA SER A 82 -7.90 -1.17 -0.87
C SER A 82 -8.10 -2.49 -1.64
N SER A 83 -7.64 -2.57 -2.90
CA SER A 83 -7.71 -3.79 -3.71
C SER A 83 -6.76 -4.87 -3.19
N ALA A 84 -5.50 -4.52 -2.94
CA ALA A 84 -4.53 -5.43 -2.37
C ALA A 84 -4.93 -5.92 -0.99
N ALA A 85 -5.52 -5.05 -0.14
CA ALA A 85 -6.04 -5.44 1.17
C ALA A 85 -7.15 -6.49 1.06
N LEU A 86 -8.07 -6.34 0.10
CA LEU A 86 -9.08 -7.35 -0.19
C LEU A 86 -8.46 -8.67 -0.66
N CYS A 87 -7.50 -8.61 -1.59
CA CYS A 87 -6.82 -9.80 -2.09
C CYS A 87 -6.05 -10.55 -0.99
N VAL A 88 -5.40 -9.81 -0.08
CA VAL A 88 -4.74 -10.36 1.11
C VAL A 88 -5.76 -11.00 2.06
N ALA A 89 -6.90 -10.35 2.31
CA ALA A 89 -7.95 -10.88 3.18
C ALA A 89 -8.49 -12.21 2.64
N ILE A 90 -8.72 -12.28 1.33
CA ILE A 90 -9.14 -13.50 0.63
C ILE A 90 -8.07 -14.58 0.75
N ALA A 91 -6.81 -14.27 0.46
CA ALA A 91 -5.71 -15.23 0.55
C ALA A 91 -5.57 -15.83 1.96
N LEU A 92 -5.67 -15.00 3.00
CA LEU A 92 -5.67 -15.44 4.40
C LEU A 92 -6.86 -16.33 4.71
N CYS A 93 -8.09 -15.91 4.36
CA CYS A 93 -9.28 -16.71 4.66
C CYS A 93 -9.34 -18.04 3.91
N VAL A 94 -8.75 -18.13 2.71
CA VAL A 94 -8.63 -19.39 1.97
C VAL A 94 -7.61 -20.31 2.64
N SER A 95 -6.42 -19.81 3.02
CA SER A 95 -5.41 -20.64 3.68
C SER A 95 -5.84 -21.07 5.10
N GLY A 96 -6.49 -20.19 5.84
CA GLY A 96 -6.76 -20.39 7.27
C GLY A 96 -5.53 -20.21 8.16
N GLU A 97 -4.43 -19.69 7.61
CA GLU A 97 -3.15 -19.54 8.29
C GLU A 97 -2.74 -18.07 8.32
N SER A 98 -1.88 -17.73 9.29
CA SER A 98 -1.22 -16.43 9.34
C SER A 98 -0.40 -16.19 8.06
N GLY A 99 -0.21 -14.92 7.73
CA GLY A 99 0.38 -14.51 6.46
C GLY A 99 1.83 -14.97 6.21
N THR A 100 2.10 -15.47 5.01
CA THR A 100 3.44 -15.83 4.51
C THR A 100 3.71 -15.18 3.14
N MET A 101 4.87 -15.47 2.54
CA MET A 101 5.15 -15.06 1.16
C MET A 101 4.21 -15.75 0.16
N GLU A 102 3.80 -16.98 0.41
CA GLU A 102 2.78 -17.67 -0.38
C GLU A 102 1.44 -16.93 -0.34
N THR A 103 1.05 -16.38 0.82
CA THR A 103 -0.12 -15.51 0.94
C THR A 103 0.03 -14.26 0.06
N CYS A 104 1.21 -13.63 0.07
CA CYS A 104 1.48 -12.44 -0.75
C CYS A 104 1.36 -12.75 -2.25
N HIS A 105 1.96 -13.86 -2.70
CA HIS A 105 1.88 -14.28 -4.09
C HIS A 105 0.47 -14.71 -4.51
N LEU A 106 -0.29 -15.37 -3.64
CA LEU A 106 -1.68 -15.70 -3.90
C LEU A 106 -2.52 -14.43 -4.09
N ALA A 107 -2.38 -13.46 -3.18
CA ALA A 107 -3.06 -12.17 -3.25
C ALA A 107 -2.69 -11.40 -4.53
N GLN A 108 -1.40 -11.31 -4.88
CA GLN A 108 -0.95 -10.70 -6.13
C GLN A 108 -1.53 -11.41 -7.36
N ARG A 109 -1.50 -12.74 -7.38
CA ARG A 109 -2.01 -13.54 -8.50
C ARG A 109 -3.48 -13.27 -8.77
N ILE A 110 -4.34 -13.29 -7.74
CA ILE A 110 -5.77 -13.04 -7.93
C ILE A 110 -6.06 -11.59 -8.31
N GLU A 111 -5.27 -10.63 -7.84
CA GLU A 111 -5.35 -9.23 -8.26
C GLU A 111 -5.03 -9.07 -9.75
N HIS A 112 -3.99 -9.75 -10.24
CA HIS A 112 -3.63 -9.77 -11.66
C HIS A 112 -4.71 -10.44 -12.51
N GLN A 113 -5.23 -11.58 -12.05
CA GLN A 113 -6.17 -12.40 -12.83
C GLN A 113 -7.57 -11.80 -12.91
N VAL A 114 -8.08 -11.26 -11.79
CA VAL A 114 -9.48 -10.81 -11.69
C VAL A 114 -9.60 -9.31 -11.88
N LEU A 115 -8.68 -8.51 -11.30
CA LEU A 115 -8.73 -7.05 -11.40
C LEU A 115 -7.88 -6.51 -12.55
N GLY A 116 -7.09 -7.36 -13.23
CA GLY A 116 -6.26 -6.97 -14.37
C GLY A 116 -5.10 -6.01 -14.03
N THR A 117 -4.83 -5.78 -12.75
CA THR A 117 -3.82 -4.82 -12.29
C THR A 117 -2.46 -5.51 -12.22
N LYS A 118 -1.46 -5.01 -12.95
CA LYS A 118 -0.09 -5.56 -12.96
C LYS A 118 0.77 -4.97 -11.82
N CYS A 119 0.36 -5.18 -10.57
CA CYS A 119 1.09 -4.68 -9.40
C CYS A 119 2.32 -5.54 -9.05
N GLY A 120 3.31 -4.96 -8.36
CA GLY A 120 4.35 -5.73 -7.68
C GLY A 120 3.85 -6.30 -6.35
N LEU A 121 4.76 -6.45 -5.37
CA LEU A 121 4.48 -7.11 -4.08
C LEU A 121 4.47 -6.14 -2.88
N LEU A 122 4.70 -4.84 -3.12
CA LEU A 122 4.87 -3.86 -2.04
C LEU A 122 3.69 -3.86 -1.08
N ASP A 123 2.48 -3.84 -1.61
CA ASP A 123 1.25 -3.71 -0.82
C ASP A 123 1.02 -4.94 0.04
N GLN A 124 1.11 -6.12 -0.56
CA GLN A 124 0.86 -7.39 0.09
C GLN A 124 1.90 -7.63 1.20
N MET A 125 3.18 -7.40 0.91
CA MET A 125 4.26 -7.56 1.88
C MET A 125 4.16 -6.56 3.04
N ALA A 126 3.81 -5.30 2.77
CA ALA A 126 3.62 -4.29 3.81
C ALA A 126 2.51 -4.65 4.80
N MET A 127 1.42 -5.25 4.31
CA MET A 127 0.27 -5.65 5.14
C MET A 127 0.54 -6.95 5.89
N ILE A 128 1.21 -7.92 5.26
CA ILE A 128 1.47 -9.24 5.85
C ILE A 128 2.61 -9.19 6.88
N PHE A 129 3.70 -8.48 6.56
CA PHE A 129 4.89 -8.40 7.41
C PHE A 129 5.00 -7.08 8.17
N GLY A 130 3.92 -6.30 8.23
CA GLY A 130 3.85 -5.08 9.03
C GLY A 130 4.08 -5.35 10.52
N LYS A 131 4.67 -4.40 11.22
CA LYS A 131 4.85 -4.46 12.67
C LYS A 131 4.52 -3.11 13.27
N LYS A 132 3.73 -3.11 14.34
CA LYS A 132 3.31 -1.89 15.01
C LYS A 132 4.53 -1.04 15.40
N ASP A 133 4.43 0.25 15.09
CA ASP A 133 5.44 1.28 15.36
C ASP A 133 6.78 1.05 14.63
N HIS A 134 6.78 0.24 13.56
CA HIS A 134 7.93 -0.02 12.70
C HIS A 134 7.56 0.16 11.22
N ALA A 135 8.53 0.61 10.42
CA ALA A 135 8.54 0.41 8.99
C ALA A 135 9.17 -0.93 8.63
N THR A 136 8.76 -1.48 7.50
CA THR A 136 9.30 -2.72 6.95
C THR A 136 10.21 -2.35 5.79
N LEU A 137 11.53 -2.47 5.96
CA LEU A 137 12.45 -2.42 4.83
C LEU A 137 12.26 -3.71 4.04
N ILE A 138 11.91 -3.60 2.77
CA ILE A 138 11.68 -4.74 1.87
C ILE A 138 12.76 -4.74 0.80
N ASP A 139 13.41 -5.89 0.61
CA ASP A 139 14.25 -6.19 -0.56
C ASP A 139 13.47 -7.09 -1.50
N PHE A 140 13.00 -6.56 -2.63
CA PHE A 140 12.20 -7.33 -3.59
C PHE A 140 13.04 -8.31 -4.43
N SER A 141 14.37 -8.21 -4.42
CA SER A 141 15.23 -9.19 -5.11
C SER A 141 15.33 -10.53 -4.38
N THR A 142 15.21 -10.49 -3.04
CA THR A 142 15.31 -11.66 -2.16
C THR A 142 14.03 -11.97 -1.40
N HIS A 143 13.03 -11.07 -1.46
CA HIS A 143 11.85 -11.05 -0.60
C HIS A 143 12.17 -11.02 0.90
N SER A 144 13.36 -10.51 1.27
CA SER A 144 13.73 -10.37 2.67
C SER A 144 13.15 -9.09 3.26
N ILE A 145 12.96 -9.11 4.58
CA ILE A 145 12.45 -7.97 5.33
C ILE A 145 13.28 -7.68 6.57
N GLU A 146 13.36 -6.41 6.94
CA GLU A 146 13.89 -5.93 8.21
C GLU A 146 12.94 -4.89 8.81
N TRP A 147 12.65 -5.00 10.11
CA TRP A 147 11.81 -4.01 10.79
C TRP A 147 12.66 -2.87 11.36
N ILE A 148 12.35 -1.65 10.93
CA ILE A 148 13.00 -0.42 11.34
C ILE A 148 12.03 0.35 12.25
N GLU A 149 12.42 0.62 13.49
CA GLU A 149 11.59 1.39 14.42
C GLU A 149 11.29 2.78 13.85
N LEU A 150 10.02 3.20 13.87
CA LEU A 150 9.62 4.52 13.39
C LEU A 150 10.02 5.59 14.42
N PRO A 151 10.90 6.55 14.08
CA PRO A 151 11.20 7.65 14.99
C PRO A 151 9.96 8.48 15.30
N LEU A 152 9.77 8.89 16.56
CA LEU A 152 8.65 9.76 16.96
C LEU A 152 8.64 11.12 16.25
N SER A 153 9.80 11.54 15.71
CA SER A 153 9.95 12.75 14.90
C SER A 153 9.45 12.58 13.46
N TRP A 154 9.16 11.35 13.02
CA TRP A 154 8.61 11.08 11.69
C TRP A 154 7.08 11.12 11.77
N GLN A 155 6.53 12.33 11.63
CA GLN A 155 5.09 12.56 11.70
C GLN A 155 4.49 12.65 10.31
N PHE A 156 3.76 11.61 9.90
CA PHE A 156 3.16 11.54 8.57
C PHE A 156 1.69 11.92 8.58
N LYS A 157 1.26 12.51 7.47
CA LYS A 157 -0.14 12.78 7.13
C LYS A 157 -0.45 12.36 5.69
N LEU A 158 -1.71 12.05 5.43
CA LEU A 158 -2.25 11.85 4.08
C LEU A 158 -3.14 13.03 3.70
N TYR A 159 -2.77 13.69 2.61
CA TYR A 159 -3.57 14.75 2.00
C TYR A 159 -4.28 14.21 0.76
N ASP A 160 -5.60 14.30 0.72
CA ASP A 160 -6.40 13.90 -0.44
C ASP A 160 -6.36 15.00 -1.51
N SER A 161 -5.72 14.72 -2.65
CA SER A 161 -5.62 15.69 -3.74
C SER A 161 -6.97 16.04 -4.38
N GLN A 162 -8.02 15.22 -4.17
CA GLN A 162 -9.30 15.28 -4.89
C GLN A 162 -9.18 15.12 -6.42
N ILE A 163 -7.99 14.76 -6.91
CA ILE A 163 -7.73 14.51 -8.32
C ILE A 163 -7.91 13.02 -8.55
N HIS A 164 -9.00 12.68 -9.23
CA HIS A 164 -9.31 11.31 -9.62
C HIS A 164 -9.25 11.18 -11.12
N ARG A 165 -8.45 10.23 -11.60
CA ARG A 165 -8.53 9.76 -12.97
C ARG A 165 -8.87 8.28 -12.93
N THR A 166 -9.88 7.89 -13.71
CA THR A 166 -10.08 6.47 -14.02
C THR A 166 -8.82 5.98 -14.72
N LEU A 167 -8.28 4.84 -14.30
CA LEU A 167 -7.20 4.11 -14.99
C LEU A 167 -7.72 3.59 -16.36
N SER A 168 -8.24 4.48 -17.19
CA SER A 168 -8.57 4.23 -18.58
C SER A 168 -7.34 4.66 -19.41
N SER A 169 -6.57 3.66 -19.83
CA SER A 169 -5.71 3.70 -21.01
C SER A 169 -4.75 4.88 -21.12
N THR A 170 -3.69 4.91 -20.31
CA THR A 170 -2.44 5.51 -20.76
C THR A 170 -1.30 4.57 -20.45
N GLU A 171 -1.00 3.69 -21.42
CA GLU A 171 0.34 3.14 -21.61
C GLU A 171 1.28 4.30 -21.97
N TYR A 172 1.59 5.19 -21.01
CA TYR A 172 2.87 5.88 -21.11
C TYR A 172 3.91 4.82 -20.78
N GLY A 173 4.36 4.12 -21.82
CA GLY A 173 5.46 3.17 -21.71
C GLY A 173 6.63 3.93 -21.09
N ILE A 174 6.91 3.64 -19.82
CA ILE A 174 8.07 4.19 -19.14
C ILE A 174 9.26 3.77 -19.99
N GLU A 175 9.99 4.74 -20.52
CA GLU A 175 11.23 4.46 -21.25
C GLU A 175 12.19 3.72 -20.30
N SER A 176 12.66 2.54 -20.73
CA SER A 176 13.41 1.62 -19.88
C SER A 176 14.67 2.24 -19.26
N THR A 177 15.27 3.22 -19.93
CA THR A 177 16.42 4.00 -19.44
C THR A 177 16.07 4.85 -18.22
N TYR A 178 14.93 5.54 -18.23
CA TYR A 178 14.46 6.32 -17.08
C TYR A 178 14.03 5.41 -15.93
N GLN A 179 13.45 4.24 -16.24
CA GLN A 179 13.10 3.25 -15.23
C GLN A 179 14.35 2.75 -14.47
N MET A 180 15.39 2.32 -15.18
CA MET A 180 16.62 1.84 -14.52
C MET A 180 17.29 2.93 -13.68
N LYS A 181 17.34 4.16 -14.20
CA LYS A 181 17.89 5.30 -13.46
C LYS A 181 17.07 5.60 -12.20
N HIS A 182 15.74 5.64 -12.32
CA HIS A 182 14.84 5.86 -11.20
C HIS A 182 15.04 4.80 -10.12
N VAL A 183 15.03 3.51 -10.48
CA VAL A 183 15.20 2.41 -9.51
C VAL A 183 16.55 2.51 -8.80
N ALA A 184 17.64 2.78 -9.52
CA ALA A 184 18.96 2.91 -8.91
C ALA A 184 19.03 4.07 -7.90
N GLU A 185 18.52 5.24 -8.26
CA GLU A 185 18.52 6.41 -7.38
C GLU A 185 17.51 6.26 -6.23
N GLU A 186 16.34 5.66 -6.46
CA GLU A 186 15.33 5.43 -5.43
C GLU A 186 15.84 4.42 -4.39
N ASN A 187 16.50 3.34 -4.81
CA ASN A 187 17.17 2.41 -3.91
C ASN A 187 18.18 3.12 -3.00
N GLN A 188 18.98 4.05 -3.55
CA GLN A 188 19.90 4.85 -2.74
C GLN A 188 19.15 5.72 -1.72
N ARG A 189 18.04 6.33 -2.12
CA ARG A 189 17.21 7.13 -1.21
C ARG A 189 16.60 6.28 -0.09
N VAL A 190 16.15 5.05 -0.39
CA VAL A 190 15.67 4.11 0.65
C VAL A 190 16.79 3.84 1.67
N ILE A 191 17.98 3.47 1.22
CA ILE A 191 19.10 3.17 2.13
C ILE A 191 19.54 4.41 2.93
N GLN A 192 19.55 5.59 2.31
CA GLN A 192 19.85 6.86 3.00
C GLN A 192 18.81 7.18 4.08
N SER A 193 17.53 6.89 3.83
CA SER A 193 16.44 7.17 4.76
C SER A 193 16.58 6.44 6.10
N LEU A 194 17.21 5.25 6.12
CA LEU A 194 17.39 4.43 7.32
C LEU A 194 18.20 5.12 8.42
N LYS A 195 18.98 6.16 8.08
CA LYS A 195 19.80 6.94 9.03
C LYS A 195 19.41 8.41 9.07
N ALA A 196 18.35 8.80 8.37
CA ALA A 196 17.96 10.18 8.20
C ALA A 196 17.22 10.72 9.45
N ASN A 197 17.51 11.96 9.82
CA ASN A 197 16.60 12.72 10.68
C ASN A 197 15.36 13.16 9.87
N SER A 198 14.35 13.75 10.55
CA SER A 198 13.08 14.12 9.90
C SER A 198 13.26 15.11 8.74
N LYS A 199 14.19 16.06 8.84
CA LYS A 199 14.47 17.02 7.77
C LYS A 199 15.14 16.36 6.57
N GLU A 200 16.15 15.54 6.81
CA GLU A 200 16.84 14.77 5.76
C GLU A 200 15.86 13.82 5.05
N LEU A 201 14.96 13.16 5.80
CA LEU A 201 13.91 12.34 5.23
C LEU A 201 12.96 13.16 4.36
N GLY A 202 12.56 14.36 4.81
CA GLY A 202 11.76 15.29 4.03
C GLY A 202 12.40 15.63 2.67
N ASP A 203 13.70 15.92 2.67
CA ASP A 203 14.47 16.16 1.45
C ASP A 203 14.49 14.93 0.52
N LEU A 204 14.64 13.71 1.07
CA LEU A 204 14.60 12.47 0.31
C LEU A 204 13.21 12.20 -0.30
N ILE A 205 12.14 12.47 0.44
CA ILE A 205 10.75 12.36 -0.05
C ILE A 205 10.52 13.32 -1.22
N ASN A 206 10.99 14.56 -1.10
CA ASN A 206 10.87 15.57 -2.17
C ASN A 206 11.66 15.16 -3.43
N GLN A 207 12.85 14.58 -3.25
CA GLN A 207 13.66 14.04 -4.35
C GLN A 207 12.99 12.85 -5.03
N SER A 208 12.40 11.94 -4.25
CA SER A 208 11.62 10.81 -4.77
C SER A 208 10.44 11.31 -5.62
N HIS A 209 9.70 12.32 -5.16
CA HIS A 209 8.62 12.92 -5.97
C HIS A 209 9.12 13.49 -7.31
N LYS A 210 10.23 14.23 -7.28
CA LYS A 210 10.85 14.76 -8.51
C LYS A 210 11.29 13.65 -9.47
N SER A 211 11.77 12.53 -8.93
CA SER A 211 12.12 11.35 -9.73
C SER A 211 10.89 10.72 -10.38
N LEU A 212 9.76 10.63 -9.67
CA LEU A 212 8.47 10.16 -10.21
C LEU A 212 7.90 11.07 -11.32
N GLN A 213 8.11 12.39 -11.20
CA GLN A 213 7.78 13.33 -12.27
C GLN A 213 8.58 13.03 -13.55
N GLN A 214 9.89 12.79 -13.40
CA GLN A 214 10.77 12.45 -14.53
C GLN A 214 10.45 11.08 -15.14
N LEU A 215 9.98 10.14 -14.31
CA LEU A 215 9.51 8.83 -14.75
C LEU A 215 8.22 8.90 -15.57
N GLY A 216 7.46 10.00 -15.47
CA GLY A 216 6.20 10.20 -16.20
C GLY A 216 4.98 9.52 -15.56
N VAL A 217 5.07 9.15 -14.27
CA VAL A 217 3.97 8.50 -13.53
C VAL A 217 3.12 9.48 -12.72
N SER A 218 3.53 10.75 -12.65
CA SER A 218 2.75 11.83 -12.03
C SER A 218 1.89 12.60 -13.05
N LEU A 219 0.98 13.44 -12.53
CA LEU A 219 0.18 14.38 -13.31
C LEU A 219 0.59 15.82 -12.98
N PRO A 220 0.58 16.75 -13.96
CA PRO A 220 0.90 18.15 -13.70
C PRO A 220 0.11 18.78 -12.55
N ALA A 221 -1.18 18.44 -12.41
CA ALA A 221 -2.03 18.91 -11.33
C ALA A 221 -1.65 18.33 -9.95
N ILE A 222 -1.17 17.08 -9.90
CA ILE A 222 -0.62 16.47 -8.68
C ILE A 222 0.70 17.16 -8.32
N ASP A 223 1.57 17.39 -9.31
CA ASP A 223 2.87 18.04 -9.09
C ASP A 223 2.73 19.47 -8.56
N GLU A 224 1.74 20.20 -9.07
CA GLU A 224 1.40 21.52 -8.57
C GLU A 224 0.91 21.45 -7.13
N LYS A 225 -0.01 20.53 -6.81
CA LYS A 225 -0.50 20.34 -5.44
C LYS A 225 0.62 19.95 -4.47
N VAL A 226 1.51 19.05 -4.87
CA VAL A 226 2.66 18.67 -4.04
C VAL A 226 3.59 19.87 -3.81
N ARG A 227 3.88 20.69 -4.85
CA ARG A 227 4.68 21.91 -4.69
C ARG A 227 4.04 22.95 -3.77
N GLU A 228 2.72 23.09 -3.80
CA GLU A 228 1.99 23.96 -2.87
C GLU A 228 2.17 23.47 -1.44
N ILE A 229 1.97 22.17 -1.19
CA ILE A 229 2.11 21.55 0.14
C ILE A 229 3.55 21.69 0.66
N GLN A 230 4.56 21.44 -0.18
CA GLN A 230 5.98 21.59 0.17
C GLN A 230 6.39 23.02 0.59
N ARG A 231 5.58 24.04 0.27
CA ARG A 231 5.85 25.45 0.64
C ARG A 231 5.18 25.86 1.95
N ILE A 232 4.36 25.00 2.55
CA ILE A 232 3.69 25.28 3.81
C ILE A 232 4.71 25.18 4.94
N ASP A 233 4.71 26.17 5.83
CA ASP A 233 5.60 26.19 7.00
C ASP A 233 5.36 24.96 7.89
N GLY A 234 6.43 24.30 8.32
CA GLY A 234 6.39 23.05 9.07
C GLY A 234 6.17 21.77 8.23
N VAL A 235 6.00 21.86 6.91
CA VAL A 235 6.06 20.67 6.02
C VAL A 235 7.51 20.38 5.67
N LEU A 236 7.99 19.19 6.03
CA LEU A 236 9.37 18.76 5.77
C LEU A 236 9.53 18.12 4.39
N GLY A 237 8.52 17.38 3.94
CA GLY A 237 8.49 16.82 2.59
C GLY A 237 7.13 16.30 2.19
N ALA A 238 6.86 16.26 0.90
CA ALA A 238 5.62 15.70 0.36
C ALA A 238 5.83 15.03 -0.99
N ARG A 239 5.08 13.95 -1.22
CA ARG A 239 5.14 13.13 -2.43
C ARG A 239 3.83 12.41 -2.68
N MET A 240 3.46 12.25 -3.94
CA MET A 240 2.34 11.37 -4.33
C MET A 240 2.54 9.92 -3.86
N MET A 241 1.46 9.22 -3.53
CA MET A 241 1.50 7.81 -3.13
C MET A 241 0.80 6.91 -4.16
N GLY A 242 1.31 5.69 -4.32
CA GLY A 242 0.75 4.67 -5.21
C GLY A 242 1.21 4.80 -6.66
N GLY A 243 0.68 3.94 -7.54
CA GLY A 243 1.17 3.74 -8.92
C GLY A 243 0.94 4.89 -9.92
N GLY A 244 0.59 6.08 -9.46
CA GLY A 244 0.42 7.25 -10.33
C GLY A 244 -1.00 7.82 -10.44
N PHE A 245 -1.10 8.98 -11.09
CA PHE A 245 -2.34 9.50 -11.71
C PHE A 245 -3.50 9.97 -10.80
N GLY A 246 -3.26 10.22 -9.52
CA GLY A 246 -4.25 10.81 -8.61
C GLY A 246 -4.11 10.32 -7.17
N GLY A 247 -5.08 10.67 -6.32
CA GLY A 247 -5.22 10.08 -4.99
C GLY A 247 -4.49 10.84 -3.86
N MET A 248 -3.90 10.08 -2.93
CA MET A 248 -3.29 10.62 -1.72
C MET A 248 -1.86 11.14 -1.95
N ILE A 249 -1.51 12.19 -1.22
CA ILE A 249 -0.16 12.71 -1.07
C ILE A 249 0.30 12.37 0.34
N LEU A 250 1.45 11.69 0.46
CA LEU A 250 2.15 11.51 1.72
C LEU A 250 2.86 12.83 2.07
N VAL A 251 2.65 13.29 3.30
CA VAL A 251 3.26 14.51 3.82
C VAL A 251 3.98 14.19 5.12
N LEU A 252 5.24 14.57 5.25
CA LEU A 252 6.01 14.56 6.49
C LEU A 252 5.99 15.97 7.08
N VAL A 253 5.59 16.10 8.34
CA VAL A 253 5.46 17.38 9.05
C VAL A 253 6.36 17.41 10.29
N GLU A 254 6.70 18.62 10.73
CA GLU A 254 7.41 18.85 11.99
C GLU A 254 6.57 18.48 13.22
N ASP A 255 5.25 18.72 13.13
CA ASP A 255 4.30 18.53 14.21
C ASP A 255 2.86 18.28 13.68
N GLN A 256 2.05 17.52 14.43
CA GLN A 256 0.70 17.11 14.05
C GLN A 256 -0.29 18.29 13.86
N HIS A 257 0.02 19.50 14.33
CA HIS A 257 -0.82 20.69 14.09
C HIS A 257 -0.60 21.30 12.70
N VAL A 258 0.52 21.00 12.03
CA VAL A 258 0.79 21.45 10.65
C VAL A 258 -0.17 20.74 9.69
N LEU A 259 -0.74 21.48 8.73
CA LEU A 259 -1.67 20.95 7.72
C LEU A 259 -2.88 20.23 8.38
N PRO A 260 -3.71 20.94 9.16
CA PRO A 260 -4.78 20.35 9.98
C PRO A 260 -5.88 19.65 9.18
N GLU A 261 -6.04 19.98 7.90
CA GLU A 261 -6.98 19.34 6.97
C GLU A 261 -6.52 17.96 6.48
N ALA A 262 -5.24 17.62 6.64
CA ALA A 262 -4.70 16.32 6.27
C ALA A 262 -4.85 15.29 7.41
N ILE A 263 -5.02 14.03 7.03
CA ILE A 263 -5.33 12.93 7.96
C ILE A 263 -4.02 12.43 8.60
N PRO A 264 -3.90 12.43 9.94
CA PRO A 264 -2.75 11.83 10.62
C PRO A 264 -2.60 10.34 10.30
N VAL A 265 -1.38 9.91 10.03
CA VAL A 265 -1.08 8.49 9.79
C VAL A 265 -0.61 7.85 11.08
N ILE A 266 -1.25 6.74 11.46
CA ILE A 266 -0.95 6.00 12.69
C ILE A 266 -0.56 4.57 12.31
N SER A 267 0.62 4.15 12.75
CA SER A 267 1.12 2.79 12.52
C SER A 267 0.27 1.73 13.23
N SER A 268 0.02 0.63 12.52
CA SER A 268 -0.68 -0.56 13.02
C SER A 268 0.19 -1.81 12.98
N GLY A 269 -0.35 -2.91 13.51
CA GLY A 269 0.20 -4.25 13.28
C GLY A 269 -0.12 -4.79 11.88
N PRO A 270 0.27 -6.05 11.62
CA PRO A 270 0.01 -6.74 10.35
C PRO A 270 -1.45 -7.15 10.21
N ALA A 271 -1.78 -7.73 9.07
CA ALA A 271 -3.00 -8.48 8.85
C ALA A 271 -3.15 -9.63 9.86
N ILE A 272 -4.38 -9.87 10.33
CA ILE A 272 -4.72 -10.93 11.27
C ILE A 272 -5.86 -11.79 10.72
N ILE A 273 -5.88 -13.06 11.09
CA ILE A 273 -6.95 -14.00 10.81
C ILE A 273 -7.48 -14.61 12.10
N GLU A 274 -8.79 -14.76 12.17
CA GLU A 274 -9.52 -15.40 13.25
C GLU A 274 -10.42 -16.50 12.67
N GLU A 275 -10.52 -17.63 13.36
CA GLU A 275 -11.40 -18.74 13.00
C GLU A 275 -12.37 -19.03 14.15
N PHE A 276 -13.65 -19.17 13.81
CA PHE A 276 -14.74 -19.38 14.74
C PHE A 276 -15.46 -20.68 14.37
N LEU A 277 -15.82 -21.45 15.40
CA LEU A 277 -16.56 -22.70 15.26
C LEU A 277 -18.05 -22.48 15.42
#